data_AF-A0ABD3BMQ8-F1
#
_entry.id   AF-A0ABD3BMQ8-F1
#
_cell.length_a   1.000
_cell.length_b   1.000
_cell.length_c   1.000
_cell.angle_alpha   90.00
_cell.angle_beta   90.00
_cell.angle_gamma   90.00
#
_symmetry.space_group_name_H-M   'P 1'
#
loop_
_entity.id
_entity.type
_entity.pdbx_description
1 polymer ?
#
loop_
_entity_poly.entity_id
_entity_poly.type
_entity_poly.pdbx_seq_one_letter_code
_entity_poly.pdbx_strand_id
1 'polypeptide(L)'
;MSSQSIRSNQFPAHNGSGSRSSSSYGNAAVRCHCGIQLELVTSWTDDNPGRSFQACPNYKMPSCCGFFRWFDEEMCSRSKEVVPGLLRKTNKLELLLATEQENNKLVQDYELLLAAEQEKNKLVQVVLERQASVLEKYSAVIEDQRNLTAELQMFKKREMMLKIVIAVMILIIAFQVMSQPEFEKTMPRQFV
;
A
#
# COMPACT_ATOMS: atom_id res chain seq x y z
N MET A 1 20.03 -29.06 51.95
CA MET A 1 19.37 -30.08 52.77
C MET A 1 17.89 -29.74 52.83
N SER A 2 17.08 -30.31 51.94
CA SER A 2 15.63 -30.10 51.96
C SER A 2 14.94 -31.43 51.74
N SER A 3 14.63 -32.07 52.87
CA SER A 3 13.87 -33.32 52.95
C SER A 3 12.40 -33.00 52.65
N GLN A 4 11.86 -33.42 51.50
CA GLN A 4 10.42 -33.38 51.27
C GLN A 4 9.84 -34.79 51.26
N SER A 5 8.95 -35.00 52.22
CA SER A 5 8.22 -36.22 52.49
C SER A 5 7.15 -36.46 51.43
N ILE A 6 7.35 -37.46 50.56
CA ILE A 6 6.25 -38.06 49.79
C ILE A 6 5.28 -38.70 50.80
N ARG A 7 4.19 -37.97 51.14
CA ARG A 7 3.03 -38.51 51.84
C ARG A 7 2.24 -39.40 50.88
N SER A 8 2.17 -40.69 51.17
CA SER A 8 1.12 -41.57 50.64
C SER A 8 -0.20 -41.22 51.33
N ASN A 9 -0.97 -40.28 50.77
CA ASN A 9 -2.35 -40.05 51.19
C ASN A 9 -3.25 -41.05 50.47
N GLN A 10 -3.79 -42.00 51.24
CA GLN A 10 -4.82 -42.93 50.81
C GLN A 10 -6.17 -42.41 51.31
N PHE A 11 -7.09 -42.10 50.40
CA PHE A 11 -8.49 -41.72 50.68
C PHE A 11 -9.43 -42.50 49.73
N PRO A 12 -10.71 -42.72 50.11
CA PRO A 12 -11.47 -43.91 49.76
C PRO A 12 -12.04 -43.90 48.33
N ALA A 13 -12.23 -45.11 47.80
CA ALA A 13 -12.74 -45.38 46.47
C ALA A 13 -14.18 -44.87 46.28
N HIS A 14 -14.39 -44.00 45.30
CA HIS A 14 -15.70 -43.79 44.70
C HIS A 14 -15.98 -44.90 43.68
N ASN A 15 -17.09 -45.63 43.89
CA ASN A 15 -17.60 -46.65 42.97
C ASN A 15 -18.10 -46.00 41.67
N GLY A 16 -17.26 -46.04 40.63
CA GLY A 16 -17.68 -45.85 39.24
C GLY A 16 -17.45 -47.14 38.47
N SER A 17 -18.52 -47.87 38.17
CA SER A 17 -18.49 -49.10 37.36
C SER A 17 -18.16 -48.78 35.89
N GLY A 18 -16.87 -48.65 35.59
CA GLY A 18 -16.35 -48.61 34.22
C GLY A 18 -15.71 -49.95 33.88
N SER A 19 -16.36 -50.76 33.05
CA SER A 19 -15.82 -52.01 32.53
C SER A 19 -14.53 -51.74 31.75
N ARG A 20 -13.37 -52.02 32.37
CA ARG A 20 -12.07 -51.97 31.69
C ARG A 20 -11.86 -53.28 30.96
N SER A 21 -12.05 -53.25 29.65
CA SER A 21 -11.63 -54.32 28.74
C SER A 21 -10.14 -54.58 28.95
N SER A 22 -9.81 -55.73 29.52
CA SER A 22 -8.44 -56.18 29.75
C SER A 22 -7.78 -56.51 28.40
N SER A 23 -7.05 -55.56 27.84
CA SER A 23 -6.20 -55.83 26.68
C SER A 23 -4.98 -56.62 27.16
N SER A 24 -4.94 -57.90 26.79
CA SER A 24 -3.89 -58.88 27.12
C SER A 24 -2.62 -58.62 26.31
N TYR A 25 -1.93 -57.52 26.60
CA TYR A 25 -0.51 -57.39 26.31
C TYR A 25 0.26 -57.78 27.55
N GLY A 26 1.00 -58.89 27.49
CA GLY A 26 1.85 -59.38 28.58
C GLY A 26 2.91 -58.35 28.95
N ASN A 27 2.60 -57.50 29.92
CA ASN A 27 3.57 -56.60 30.54
C ASN A 27 4.50 -57.45 31.42
N ALA A 28 5.68 -57.80 30.89
CA ALA A 28 6.76 -58.30 31.71
C ALA A 28 7.03 -57.26 32.83
N ALA A 29 6.87 -57.69 34.08
CA ALA A 29 7.06 -56.83 35.23
C ALA A 29 8.46 -56.21 35.22
N VAL A 30 8.55 -54.88 35.07
CA VAL A 30 9.82 -54.14 35.13
C VAL A 30 10.35 -54.21 36.55
N ARG A 31 11.62 -54.59 36.73
CA ARG A 31 12.29 -54.68 38.03
C ARG A 31 13.47 -53.71 38.10
N CYS A 32 13.76 -53.17 39.27
CA CYS A 32 15.00 -52.42 39.50
C CYS A 32 16.20 -53.36 39.69
N HIS A 33 17.41 -52.80 39.79
CA HIS A 33 18.63 -53.58 40.03
C HIS A 33 18.67 -54.31 41.38
N CYS A 34 17.76 -53.98 42.31
CA CYS A 34 17.58 -54.75 43.56
C CYS A 34 16.69 -55.98 43.39
N GLY A 35 16.16 -56.23 42.17
CA GLY A 35 15.21 -57.30 41.88
C GLY A 35 13.75 -57.00 42.27
N ILE A 36 13.46 -55.79 42.76
CA ILE A 36 12.11 -55.39 43.20
C ILE A 36 11.29 -54.94 41.98
N GLN A 37 10.05 -55.43 41.89
CA GLN A 37 9.10 -55.04 40.85
C GLN A 37 8.67 -53.57 41.02
N LEU A 38 8.59 -52.85 39.90
CA LEU A 38 8.28 -51.43 39.87
C LEU A 38 6.83 -51.17 39.52
N GLU A 39 6.23 -50.23 40.24
CA GLU A 39 4.92 -49.68 39.92
C GLU A 39 5.06 -48.43 39.05
N LEU A 40 4.06 -48.19 38.21
CA LEU A 40 3.94 -46.96 37.45
C LEU A 40 3.33 -45.88 38.36
N VAL A 41 4.09 -44.81 38.61
CA VAL A 41 3.72 -43.71 39.51
C VAL A 41 3.50 -42.44 38.69
N THR A 42 2.38 -41.75 38.88
CA THR A 42 2.14 -40.44 38.29
C THR A 42 2.65 -39.34 39.22
N SER A 43 3.51 -38.47 38.70
CA SER A 43 3.98 -37.28 39.38
C SER A 43 2.88 -36.21 39.42
N TRP A 44 2.72 -35.60 40.58
CA TRP A 44 1.79 -34.49 40.82
C TRP A 44 2.50 -33.25 41.38
N THR A 45 3.81 -33.17 41.20
CA THR A 45 4.59 -31.98 41.56
C THR A 45 4.37 -30.87 40.53
N ASP A 46 4.44 -29.61 40.95
CA ASP A 46 4.31 -28.44 40.05
C ASP A 46 5.29 -28.48 38.87
N ASP A 47 6.50 -29.03 39.07
CA ASP A 47 7.52 -29.16 38.03
C ASP A 47 7.24 -30.27 37.00
N ASN A 48 6.42 -31.26 37.36
CA ASN A 48 6.16 -32.46 36.55
C ASN A 48 4.72 -32.98 36.73
N PRO A 49 3.68 -32.18 36.46
CA PRO A 49 2.31 -32.59 36.68
C PRO A 49 1.87 -33.63 35.66
N GLY A 50 1.23 -34.71 36.13
CA GLY A 50 0.65 -35.75 35.28
C GLY A 50 1.64 -36.68 34.57
N ARG A 51 2.96 -36.48 34.73
CA ARG A 51 3.97 -37.33 34.10
C ARG A 51 4.15 -38.63 34.89
N SER A 52 4.05 -39.77 34.21
CA SER A 52 4.24 -41.07 34.85
C SER A 52 5.70 -41.52 34.79
N PHE A 53 6.16 -42.20 35.83
CA PHE A 53 7.53 -42.70 35.98
C PHE A 53 7.56 -44.03 36.75
N GLN A 54 8.67 -44.75 36.63
CA GLN A 54 8.97 -45.93 37.44
C GLN A 54 10.30 -45.70 38.15
N ALA A 55 10.35 -45.90 39.47
CA ALA A 55 11.54 -45.67 40.28
C ALA A 55 11.72 -46.75 41.35
N CYS A 56 12.96 -46.96 41.79
CA CYS A 56 13.26 -47.90 42.86
C CYS A 56 12.49 -47.53 44.15
N PRO A 57 11.71 -48.45 44.75
CA PRO A 57 10.97 -48.16 45.98
C PRO A 57 11.88 -47.77 47.16
N ASN A 58 13.13 -48.26 47.15
CA ASN A 58 14.14 -47.95 48.16
C ASN A 58 14.82 -46.58 47.96
N TYR A 59 14.27 -45.66 47.16
CA TYR A 59 14.91 -44.37 46.81
C TYR A 59 15.34 -43.50 48.01
N LYS A 60 14.76 -43.72 49.19
CA LYS A 60 15.12 -43.03 50.45
C LYS A 60 16.10 -43.79 51.34
N MET A 61 16.47 -45.00 50.96
CA MET A 61 17.34 -45.87 51.74
C MET A 61 18.78 -45.85 51.19
N PRO A 62 19.81 -46.05 52.03
CA PRO A 62 21.19 -46.23 51.56
C PRO A 62 21.36 -47.39 50.57
N SER A 63 20.44 -48.37 50.61
CA SER A 63 20.39 -49.53 49.71
C SER A 63 19.70 -49.25 48.36
N CYS A 64 19.39 -47.99 48.05
CA CYS A 64 18.83 -47.60 46.76
C CYS A 64 19.80 -47.92 45.61
N CYS A 65 19.33 -48.60 44.56
CA CYS A 65 20.10 -48.82 43.35
C CYS A 65 20.00 -47.71 42.29
N GLY A 66 19.30 -46.60 42.60
CA GLY A 66 19.16 -45.44 41.73
C GLY A 66 18.30 -45.63 40.48
N PHE A 67 17.61 -46.77 40.32
CA PHE A 67 16.77 -47.00 39.13
C PHE A 67 15.65 -45.95 39.03
N PHE A 68 15.58 -45.26 37.90
CA PHE A 68 14.52 -44.31 37.54
C PHE A 68 14.34 -44.29 36.02
N ARG A 69 13.09 -44.29 35.54
CA ARG A 69 12.77 -43.99 34.13
C ARG A 69 11.44 -43.24 34.03
N TRP A 70 11.35 -42.35 33.04
CA TRP A 70 10.07 -41.82 32.61
C TRP A 70 9.26 -42.90 31.88
N PHE A 71 7.95 -42.83 32.06
CA PHE A 71 6.97 -43.57 31.29
C PHE A 71 6.21 -42.56 30.44
N ASP A 72 6.67 -42.42 29.20
CA ASP A 72 5.93 -41.65 28.21
C ASP A 72 4.84 -42.58 27.66
N GLU A 73 3.59 -42.30 28.02
CA GLU A 73 2.46 -43.04 27.47
C GLU A 73 2.41 -42.80 25.97
N GLU A 74 2.37 -43.89 25.20
CA GLU A 74 2.27 -43.78 23.76
C GLU A 74 0.96 -43.06 23.41
N MET A 75 1.06 -41.92 22.72
CA MET A 75 -0.13 -41.17 22.31
C MET A 75 -1.12 -42.11 21.63
N CYS A 76 -2.41 -42.03 21.98
CA CYS A 76 -3.40 -42.92 21.39
C CYS A 76 -3.40 -42.76 19.86
N SER A 77 -3.73 -43.84 19.13
CA SER A 77 -3.66 -43.85 17.65
C SER A 77 -4.43 -42.68 17.04
N ARG A 78 -5.59 -42.33 17.64
CA ARG A 78 -6.39 -41.18 17.23
C ARG A 78 -5.67 -39.85 17.39
N SER A 79 -4.94 -39.62 18.48
CA SER A 79 -4.16 -38.39 18.68
C SER A 79 -3.00 -38.30 17.69
N LYS A 80 -2.34 -39.42 17.39
CA LYS A 80 -1.27 -39.48 16.38
C LYS A 80 -1.76 -39.14 14.97
N GLU A 81 -3.02 -39.44 14.65
CA GLU A 81 -3.64 -39.07 13.37
C GLU A 81 -4.10 -37.60 13.34
N VAL A 82 -4.74 -37.13 14.42
CA VAL A 82 -5.42 -35.82 14.46
C VAL A 82 -4.44 -34.67 14.70
N VAL A 83 -3.51 -34.80 15.64
CA VAL A 83 -2.61 -33.70 16.06
C VAL A 83 -1.77 -33.15 14.90
N PRO A 84 -1.12 -33.97 14.05
CA PRO A 84 -0.38 -33.44 12.90
C PRO A 84 -1.27 -32.71 11.89
N GLY A 85 -2.52 -33.16 11.73
CA GLY A 85 -3.50 -32.50 10.86
C GLY A 85 -3.88 -31.11 11.36
N LEU A 86 -4.13 -30.98 12.67
CA LEU A 86 -4.41 -29.69 13.30
C LEU A 86 -3.20 -28.75 13.20
N LEU A 87 -1.99 -29.23 13.49
CA LEU A 87 -0.77 -28.41 13.40
C LEU A 87 -0.54 -27.86 11.98
N ARG A 88 -0.68 -28.71 10.94
CA ARG A 88 -0.58 -28.25 9.54
C ARG A 88 -1.62 -27.19 9.23
N LYS A 89 -2.84 -27.33 9.73
CA LYS A 89 -3.91 -26.36 9.51
C LYS A 89 -3.63 -25.03 10.21
N THR A 90 -3.17 -25.07 11.46
CA THR A 90 -2.80 -23.86 12.22
C THR A 90 -1.66 -23.11 11.54
N ASN A 91 -0.58 -23.79 11.19
CA ASN A 91 0.56 -23.17 10.49
C ASN A 91 0.14 -22.57 9.14
N LYS A 92 -0.75 -23.25 8.40
CA LYS A 92 -1.30 -22.71 7.15
C LYS A 92 -2.13 -21.45 7.38
N LEU A 93 -2.97 -21.43 8.42
CA LEU A 93 -3.79 -20.26 8.75
C LEU A 93 -2.93 -19.09 9.20
N GLU A 94 -1.91 -19.32 10.00
CA GLU A 94 -0.95 -18.29 10.42
C GLU A 94 -0.23 -17.66 9.21
N LEU A 95 0.20 -18.49 8.26
CA LEU A 95 0.81 -18.00 7.02
C LEU A 95 -0.16 -17.13 6.21
N LEU A 96 -1.40 -17.60 6.02
CA LEU A 96 -2.42 -16.85 5.28
C LEU A 96 -2.75 -15.52 5.95
N LEU A 97 -2.85 -15.50 7.28
CA LEU A 97 -3.10 -14.28 8.04
C LEU A 97 -1.95 -13.29 7.89
N ALA A 98 -0.70 -13.74 7.92
CA ALA A 98 0.47 -12.89 7.71
C ALA A 98 0.45 -12.27 6.30
N THR A 99 0.18 -13.06 5.27
CA THR A 99 0.04 -12.57 3.89
C THR A 99 -1.13 -11.60 3.74
N GLU A 100 -2.27 -11.87 4.38
CA GLU A 100 -3.42 -10.97 4.35
C GLU A 100 -3.11 -9.64 5.03
N GLN A 101 -2.41 -9.65 6.16
CA GLN A 101 -1.95 -8.44 6.82
C GLN A 101 -1.00 -7.61 5.94
N GLU A 102 -0.08 -8.27 5.23
CA GLU A 102 0.80 -7.61 4.28
C GLU A 102 0.03 -7.01 3.10
N ASN A 103 -0.91 -7.76 2.52
CA ASN A 103 -1.79 -7.26 1.46
C ASN A 103 -2.62 -6.06 1.93
N ASN A 104 -3.15 -6.09 3.15
CA ASN A 104 -3.93 -4.99 3.70
C ASN A 104 -3.07 -3.73 3.90
N LYS A 105 -1.81 -3.87 4.31
CA LYS A 105 -0.86 -2.74 4.35
C LYS A 105 -0.61 -2.18 2.96
N LEU A 106 -0.38 -3.05 1.98
CA LEU A 106 -0.17 -2.63 0.59
C LEU A 106 -1.38 -1.87 0.02
N VAL A 107 -2.60 -2.35 0.33
CA VAL A 107 -3.83 -1.65 -0.06
C VAL A 107 -3.91 -0.26 0.59
N GLN A 108 -3.60 -0.15 1.89
CA GLN A 108 -3.58 1.15 2.57
C GLN A 108 -2.54 2.10 1.96
N ASP A 109 -1.34 1.61 1.64
CA ASP A 109 -0.30 2.42 0.99
C ASP A 109 -0.75 2.88 -0.39
N TYR A 110 -1.42 2.01 -1.16
CA TYR A 110 -1.97 2.36 -2.47
C TYR A 110 -3.08 3.41 -2.38
N GLU A 111 -3.97 3.30 -1.39
CA GLU A 111 -5.02 4.29 -1.14
C GLU A 111 -4.42 5.67 -0.80
N LEU A 112 -3.35 5.71 0.00
CA LEU A 112 -2.64 6.94 0.31
C LEU A 112 -2.02 7.58 -0.94
N LEU A 113 -1.39 6.78 -1.80
CA LEU A 113 -0.81 7.25 -3.07
C LEU A 113 -1.89 7.78 -4.01
N LEU A 114 -3.03 7.10 -4.09
CA LEU A 114 -4.15 7.51 -4.92
C LEU A 114 -4.71 8.86 -4.45
N ALA A 115 -4.83 9.08 -3.14
CA ALA A 115 -5.25 10.36 -2.57
C ALA A 115 -4.26 11.49 -2.92
N ALA A 116 -2.95 11.23 -2.83
CA ALA A 116 -1.94 12.21 -3.21
C ALA A 116 -2.00 12.56 -4.70
N GLU A 117 -2.23 11.59 -5.59
CA GLU A 117 -2.38 11.84 -7.03
C GLU A 117 -3.66 12.64 -7.31
N GLN A 118 -4.76 12.39 -6.58
CA GLN A 118 -5.97 13.19 -6.68
C GLN A 118 -5.72 14.66 -6.31
N GLU A 119 -4.96 14.93 -5.26
CA GLU A 119 -4.59 16.31 -4.88
C GLU A 119 -3.73 16.99 -5.95
N LYS A 120 -2.76 16.27 -6.53
CA LYS A 120 -1.97 16.76 -7.65
C LYS A 120 -2.86 17.08 -8.87
N ASN A 121 -3.84 16.23 -9.17
CA ASN A 121 -4.77 16.47 -10.28
C ASN A 121 -5.63 17.72 -10.05
N LYS A 122 -6.02 18.02 -8.80
CA LYS A 122 -6.68 19.30 -8.48
C LYS A 122 -5.78 20.51 -8.78
N LEU A 123 -4.50 20.43 -8.44
CA LEU A 123 -3.54 21.49 -8.76
C LEU A 123 -3.37 21.67 -10.28
N VAL A 124 -3.26 20.56 -11.02
CA VAL A 124 -3.19 20.59 -12.49
C VAL A 124 -4.44 21.27 -13.07
N GLN A 125 -5.63 20.92 -12.59
CA GLN A 125 -6.87 21.54 -13.02
C GLN A 125 -6.86 23.07 -12.80
N VAL A 126 -6.45 23.54 -11.62
CA VAL A 126 -6.34 24.98 -11.32
C VAL A 126 -5.35 25.68 -12.27
N VAL A 127 -4.23 25.03 -12.60
CA VAL A 127 -3.24 25.59 -13.54
C VAL A 127 -3.82 25.70 -14.94
N LEU A 128 -4.54 24.67 -15.42
CA LEU A 128 -5.17 24.68 -16.73
C LEU A 128 -6.22 25.78 -16.86
N GLU A 129 -7.06 25.96 -15.85
CA GLU A 129 -8.08 27.02 -15.84
C GLU A 129 -7.45 28.42 -15.87
N ARG A 130 -6.36 28.63 -15.10
CA ARG A 130 -5.59 29.88 -15.16
C ARG A 130 -4.97 30.11 -16.53
N GLN A 131 -4.40 29.07 -17.14
CA GLN A 131 -3.82 29.15 -18.48
C GLN A 131 -4.88 29.49 -19.53
N ALA A 132 -6.07 28.88 -19.47
CA ALA A 132 -7.18 29.18 -20.35
C ALA A 132 -7.57 30.67 -20.26
N SER A 133 -7.74 31.20 -19.05
CA SER A 133 -8.05 32.64 -18.85
C SER A 133 -6.95 33.57 -19.41
N VAL A 134 -5.69 33.18 -19.27
CA VAL A 134 -4.57 33.95 -19.83
C VAL A 134 -4.62 33.92 -21.36
N LEU A 135 -4.87 32.76 -21.97
CA LEU A 135 -4.99 32.62 -23.43
C LEU A 135 -6.12 33.48 -24.00
N GLU A 136 -7.28 33.53 -23.34
CA GLU A 136 -8.40 34.39 -23.72
C GLU A 136 -8.03 35.88 -23.71
N LYS A 137 -7.26 36.32 -22.70
CA LYS A 137 -6.77 37.71 -22.65
C LYS A 137 -5.80 38.00 -23.79
N TYR A 138 -4.90 37.08 -24.12
CA TYR A 138 -3.99 37.25 -25.25
C TYR A 138 -4.72 37.28 -26.59
N SER A 139 -5.73 36.42 -26.80
CA SER A 139 -6.51 36.45 -28.04
C SER A 139 -7.25 37.77 -28.23
N ALA A 140 -7.82 38.33 -27.15
CA ALA A 140 -8.47 39.64 -27.19
C ALA A 140 -7.47 40.76 -27.57
N VAL A 141 -6.28 40.78 -26.97
CA VAL A 141 -5.23 41.75 -27.31
C VAL A 141 -4.80 41.62 -28.77
N ILE A 142 -4.68 40.38 -29.29
CA ILE A 142 -4.31 40.14 -30.69
C ILE A 142 -5.40 40.67 -31.64
N GLU A 143 -6.67 40.50 -31.29
CA GLU A 143 -7.79 41.00 -32.08
C GLU A 143 -7.83 42.53 -32.12
N ASP A 144 -7.66 43.19 -30.97
CA ASP A 144 -7.55 44.64 -30.88
C ASP A 144 -6.38 45.19 -31.72
N GLN A 145 -5.23 44.53 -31.67
CA GLN A 145 -4.07 44.89 -32.50
C GLN A 145 -4.36 44.78 -34.00
N ARG A 146 -5.09 43.73 -34.43
CA ARG A 146 -5.50 43.59 -35.83
C ARG A 146 -6.46 44.69 -36.26
N ASN A 147 -7.44 45.02 -35.43
CA ASN A 147 -8.41 46.07 -35.70
C ASN A 147 -7.73 47.44 -35.81
N LEU A 148 -6.87 47.79 -34.84
CA LEU A 148 -6.12 49.04 -34.87
C LEU A 148 -5.20 49.13 -36.09
N THR A 149 -4.56 48.03 -36.46
CA THR A 149 -3.72 47.97 -37.67
C THR A 149 -4.55 48.20 -38.93
N ALA A 150 -5.75 47.61 -39.03
CA ALA A 150 -6.65 47.80 -40.16
C ALA A 150 -7.16 49.24 -40.25
N GLU A 151 -7.51 49.87 -39.11
CA GLU A 151 -7.90 51.28 -39.04
C GLU A 151 -6.77 52.20 -39.51
N LEU A 152 -5.56 51.99 -39.01
CA LEU A 152 -4.38 52.76 -39.41
C LEU A 152 -4.10 52.60 -40.92
N GLN A 153 -4.26 51.39 -41.47
CA GLN A 153 -4.16 51.16 -42.90
C GLN A 153 -5.24 51.92 -43.68
N MET A 154 -6.48 51.96 -43.18
CA MET A 154 -7.56 52.75 -43.79
C MET A 154 -7.25 54.25 -43.77
N PHE A 155 -6.74 54.80 -42.66
CA PHE A 155 -6.34 56.20 -42.58
C PHE A 155 -5.23 56.54 -43.59
N LYS A 156 -4.18 55.72 -43.66
CA LYS A 156 -3.09 55.90 -44.64
C LYS A 156 -3.60 55.83 -46.09
N LYS A 157 -4.52 54.90 -46.39
CA LYS A 157 -5.16 54.82 -47.71
C LYS A 157 -5.95 56.08 -48.04
N ARG A 158 -6.74 56.61 -47.09
CA ARG A 158 -7.49 57.86 -47.27
C ARG A 158 -6.56 59.05 -47.50
N GLU A 159 -5.50 59.17 -46.71
CA GLU A 159 -4.50 60.22 -46.86
C GLU A 159 -3.83 60.16 -48.24
N MET A 160 -3.40 58.97 -48.68
CA MET A 160 -2.79 58.75 -49.99
C MET A 160 -3.77 59.12 -51.12
N MET A 161 -5.03 58.68 -51.02
CA MET A 161 -6.07 59.02 -52.01
C MET A 161 -6.30 60.53 -52.10
N LEU A 162 -6.40 61.23 -50.96
CA LEU A 162 -6.57 62.69 -50.94
C LEU A 162 -5.38 63.41 -51.59
N LYS A 163 -4.15 62.98 -51.32
CA LYS A 163 -2.94 63.53 -51.98
C LYS A 163 -3.00 63.35 -53.50
N ILE A 164 -3.43 62.18 -53.97
CA ILE A 164 -3.59 61.90 -55.41
C ILE A 164 -4.65 62.83 -56.02
N VAL A 165 -5.81 62.98 -55.39
CA VAL A 165 -6.89 63.86 -55.87
C VAL A 165 -6.42 65.31 -55.96
N ILE A 166 -5.77 65.82 -54.92
CA ILE A 166 -5.24 67.20 -54.90
C ILE A 166 -4.22 67.39 -56.03
N ALA A 167 -3.29 66.44 -56.22
CA ALA A 167 -2.29 66.52 -57.29
C ALA A 167 -2.95 66.56 -58.69
N VAL A 168 -3.96 65.73 -58.94
CA VAL A 168 -4.71 65.73 -60.21
C VAL A 168 -5.44 67.05 -60.42
N MET A 169 -6.10 67.59 -59.40
CA MET A 169 -6.78 68.88 -59.48
C MET A 169 -5.82 70.03 -59.82
N ILE A 170 -4.62 70.04 -59.21
CA ILE A 170 -3.57 71.03 -59.53
C ILE A 170 -3.15 70.92 -60.99
N LEU A 171 -2.96 69.71 -61.52
CA LEU A 171 -2.60 69.50 -62.93
C LEU A 171 -3.68 69.99 -63.90
N ILE A 172 -4.97 69.74 -63.58
CA ILE A 172 -6.10 70.21 -64.39
C ILE A 172 -6.14 71.74 -64.41
N ILE A 173 -6.02 72.38 -63.24
CA ILE A 173 -6.03 73.85 -63.13
C ILE A 173 -4.84 74.44 -63.91
N ALA A 174 -3.64 73.87 -63.77
CA ALA A 174 -2.46 74.32 -64.51
C ALA A 174 -2.68 74.23 -66.04
N PHE A 175 -3.24 73.13 -66.54
CA PHE A 175 -3.58 72.97 -67.95
C PHE A 175 -4.61 74.00 -68.43
N GLN A 176 -5.66 74.24 -67.64
CA GLN A 176 -6.68 75.26 -67.93
C GLN A 176 -6.10 76.68 -67.98
N VAL A 177 -5.18 77.03 -67.07
CA VAL A 177 -4.49 78.33 -67.07
C VAL A 177 -3.59 78.48 -68.30
N MET A 178 -2.82 77.45 -68.64
CA MET A 178 -1.95 77.46 -69.83
C MET A 178 -2.74 77.52 -71.15
N SER A 179 -4.00 77.08 -71.16
CA SER A 179 -4.88 77.11 -72.33
C SER A 179 -5.65 78.44 -72.51
N GLN A 180 -5.44 79.43 -71.63
CA GLN A 180 -6.11 80.74 -71.73
C GLN A 180 -5.42 81.64 -72.77
N PRO A 181 -6.16 82.26 -73.72
CA PRO A 181 -5.61 83.00 -74.86
C PRO A 181 -4.89 84.31 -74.49
N GLU A 182 -4.97 84.77 -73.24
CA GLU A 182 -4.25 85.96 -72.77
C GLU A 182 -2.82 85.66 -72.27
N PHE A 183 -2.53 84.42 -71.89
CA PHE A 183 -1.21 84.04 -71.34
C PHE A 183 -0.10 84.11 -72.40
N GLU A 184 -0.43 83.83 -73.67
CA GLU A 184 0.52 83.83 -74.79
C GLU A 184 0.99 85.24 -75.17
N LYS A 185 0.25 86.29 -74.79
CA LYS A 185 0.59 87.70 -75.10
C LYS A 185 1.58 88.33 -74.11
N THR A 186 1.79 87.72 -72.94
CA THR A 186 2.66 88.24 -71.86
C THR A 186 4.05 87.60 -71.77
N MET A 187 4.35 86.58 -72.59
CA MET A 187 5.70 86.00 -72.65
C MET A 187 6.64 86.90 -73.48
N PRO A 188 7.75 87.42 -72.92
CA PRO A 188 8.74 88.14 -73.72
C PRO A 188 9.40 87.16 -74.69
N ARG A 189 9.26 87.39 -76.00
CA ARG A 189 10.06 86.70 -77.02
C ARG A 189 11.53 86.99 -76.71
N GLN A 190 12.26 85.99 -76.24
CA GLN A 190 13.71 86.11 -76.16
C GLN A 190 14.25 86.27 -77.58
N PHE A 191 14.95 87.38 -77.80
CA PHE A 191 15.64 87.72 -79.04
C PHE A 191 16.75 86.68 -79.30
N VAL A 192 16.91 86.36 -80.59
CA VAL A 192 17.97 85.53 -81.20
C VAL A 192 19.36 85.96 -80.74
#